data_AF-A0AAP6DBM6-F1
#
_entry.id   AF-A0AAP6DBM6-F1
#
_cell.length_a   1.000
_cell.length_b   1.000
_cell.length_c   1.000
_cell.angle_alpha   90.00
_cell.angle_beta   90.00
_cell.angle_gamma   90.00
#
_symmetry.space_group_name_H-M   'P 1'
#
loop_
_entity.id
_entity.type
_entity.pdbx_description
1 polymer ?
#
loop_
_entity_poly.entity_id
_entity_poly.type
_entity_poly.pdbx_seq_one_letter_code
_entity_poly.pdbx_strand_id
1 'polypeptide(L)'
;GFGWAAMTVLTSNSSGPIAFIAVDNLLTRAPLTSQLREVIRMFSSSLAEVLQRTQAQEAIRELNENLELEVQNRTKELEEANRQLEVLSKLDPLTRLGNRRMLEHVMQKYCALDCEEAMSFGLILIDIDHFGLFNNHYGHLEGDIALMRIGNILEHHTKDEDEVFCRIGGEEFV
;
A
#
# COMPACT_ATOMS: atom_id res chain seq x y z
N GLY A 1 -51.82 37.49 1.15
CA GLY A 1 -50.96 38.68 1.25
C GLY A 1 -50.45 39.02 -0.14
N PHE A 2 -49.97 40.23 -0.38
CA PHE A 2 -49.11 40.54 -1.54
C PHE A 2 -48.06 39.43 -1.64
N GLY A 3 -48.16 38.59 -2.68
CA GLY A 3 -47.46 37.30 -2.75
C GLY A 3 -46.92 37.09 -4.15
N TRP A 4 -45.74 36.48 -4.18
CA TRP A 4 -44.88 36.12 -5.32
C TRP A 4 -45.51 36.30 -6.71
N ALA A 5 -44.95 37.24 -7.48
CA ALA A 5 -45.37 37.53 -8.85
C ALA A 5 -45.02 36.42 -9.87
N ALA A 6 -44.05 35.54 -9.57
CA ALA A 6 -43.80 34.28 -10.27
C ALA A 6 -43.12 33.25 -9.36
N MET A 7 -43.28 31.97 -9.70
CA MET A 7 -42.55 30.86 -9.09
C MET A 7 -42.20 29.85 -10.17
N THR A 8 -41.00 29.28 -10.09
CA THR A 8 -40.56 28.19 -10.97
C THR A 8 -39.79 27.16 -10.16
N VAL A 9 -39.94 25.90 -10.54
CA VAL A 9 -39.25 24.77 -9.90
C VAL A 9 -38.00 24.46 -10.73
N LEU A 10 -36.89 24.30 -10.03
CA LEU A 10 -35.63 23.82 -10.59
C LEU A 10 -35.74 22.31 -10.66
N THR A 11 -35.81 21.74 -11.85
CA THR A 11 -35.89 20.28 -12.04
C THR A 11 -34.62 19.77 -12.66
N SER A 12 -34.09 18.69 -12.11
CA SER A 12 -33.05 17.90 -12.78
C SER A 12 -33.69 16.99 -13.81
N ASN A 13 -32.99 16.76 -14.94
CA ASN A 13 -33.39 15.76 -15.93
C ASN A 13 -33.43 14.33 -15.37
N SER A 14 -32.71 14.03 -14.28
CA SER A 14 -32.57 12.68 -13.72
C SER A 14 -33.12 12.52 -12.30
N SER A 15 -33.27 13.61 -11.54
CA SER A 15 -33.45 13.55 -10.07
C SER A 15 -34.74 14.24 -9.56
N GLY A 16 -35.62 14.71 -10.45
CA GLY A 16 -36.84 15.41 -10.06
C GLY A 16 -36.58 16.86 -9.59
N PRO A 17 -37.52 17.47 -8.83
CA PRO A 17 -37.39 18.86 -8.38
C PRO A 17 -36.30 18.99 -7.30
N ILE A 18 -35.33 19.86 -7.55
CA ILE A 18 -34.13 20.07 -6.71
C ILE A 18 -34.29 21.30 -5.79
N ALA A 19 -34.99 22.33 -6.27
CA ALA A 19 -35.24 23.58 -5.55
C ALA A 19 -36.37 24.36 -6.23
N PHE A 20 -36.79 25.49 -5.66
CA PHE A 20 -37.71 26.42 -6.30
C PHE A 20 -37.19 27.85 -6.21
N ILE A 21 -37.47 28.65 -7.23
CA ILE A 21 -37.22 30.09 -7.26
C ILE A 21 -38.57 30.77 -7.23
N ALA A 22 -38.79 31.62 -6.25
CA ALA A 22 -39.95 32.49 -6.18
C ALA A 22 -39.48 33.94 -6.31
N VAL A 23 -40.15 34.70 -7.17
CA VAL A 23 -39.78 36.07 -7.53
C VAL A 23 -40.97 36.97 -7.31
N ASP A 24 -40.73 38.12 -6.69
CA ASP A 24 -41.74 39.15 -6.50
C ASP A 24 -41.26 40.48 -7.07
N ASN A 25 -42.19 41.26 -7.60
CA ASN A 25 -41.93 42.58 -8.16
C ASN A 25 -42.29 43.66 -7.14
N LEU A 26 -41.39 43.86 -6.17
CA LEU A 26 -41.62 44.81 -5.09
C LEU A 26 -41.54 46.28 -5.53
N LEU A 27 -40.92 46.55 -6.69
CA LEU A 27 -40.72 47.91 -7.22
C LEU A 27 -42.03 48.49 -7.78
N THR A 28 -42.67 47.80 -8.70
CA THR A 28 -43.91 48.31 -9.33
C THR A 28 -45.17 47.64 -8.80
N ARG A 29 -45.02 46.57 -7.99
CA ARG A 29 -46.14 45.75 -7.45
C ARG A 29 -47.11 45.26 -8.54
N ALA A 30 -46.61 45.15 -9.77
CA ALA A 30 -47.34 44.68 -10.93
C ALA A 30 -46.90 43.25 -11.31
N PRO A 31 -47.76 42.47 -11.99
CA PRO A 31 -47.40 41.14 -12.48
C PRO A 31 -46.15 41.18 -13.38
N LEU A 32 -45.33 40.13 -13.33
CA LEU A 32 -44.16 40.00 -14.20
C LEU A 32 -44.58 39.83 -15.67
N THR A 33 -43.88 40.51 -16.58
CA THR A 33 -44.11 40.38 -18.03
C THR A 33 -43.76 38.98 -18.54
N SER A 34 -44.27 38.60 -19.72
CA SER A 34 -43.94 37.32 -20.36
C SER A 34 -42.44 37.17 -20.61
N GLN A 35 -41.79 38.21 -21.14
CA GLN A 35 -40.33 38.23 -21.37
C GLN A 35 -39.54 37.99 -20.09
N LEU A 36 -39.90 38.64 -18.98
CA LEU A 36 -39.19 38.49 -17.72
C LEU A 36 -39.37 37.09 -17.11
N ARG A 37 -40.56 36.48 -17.28
CA ARG A 37 -40.79 35.07 -16.90
C ARG A 37 -39.92 34.10 -17.69
N GLU A 38 -39.73 34.35 -18.99
CA GLU A 38 -38.89 33.50 -19.83
C GLU A 38 -37.40 33.60 -19.47
N VAL A 39 -36.94 34.81 -19.14
CA VAL A 39 -35.60 35.05 -18.59
C VAL A 39 -35.40 34.29 -17.28
N ILE A 40 -36.34 34.38 -16.33
CA ILE A 40 -36.29 33.62 -15.06
C ILE A 40 -36.22 32.11 -15.33
N ARG A 41 -36.97 31.59 -16.31
CA ARG A 41 -36.94 30.17 -16.67
C ARG A 41 -35.57 29.73 -17.21
N MET A 42 -34.94 30.52 -18.08
CA MET A 42 -33.60 30.22 -18.61
C MET A 42 -32.52 30.25 -17.53
N PHE A 43 -32.58 31.23 -16.62
CA PHE A 43 -31.68 31.27 -15.47
C PHE A 43 -31.90 30.08 -14.53
N SER A 44 -33.14 29.64 -14.37
CA SER A 44 -33.47 28.48 -13.54
C SER A 44 -32.81 27.20 -14.05
N SER A 45 -32.90 26.89 -15.34
CA SER A 45 -32.23 25.70 -15.88
C SER A 45 -30.70 25.73 -15.70
N SER A 46 -30.08 26.89 -15.93
CA SER A 46 -28.63 27.07 -15.74
C SER A 46 -28.22 26.89 -14.27
N LEU A 47 -28.97 27.49 -13.34
CA LEU A 47 -28.73 27.32 -11.90
C LEU A 47 -28.91 25.87 -11.46
N ALA A 48 -29.91 25.16 -11.97
CA ALA A 48 -30.11 23.74 -11.68
C ALA A 48 -28.89 22.91 -12.09
N GLU A 49 -28.37 23.13 -13.31
CA GLU A 49 -27.19 22.42 -13.81
C GLU A 49 -25.92 22.72 -13.00
N VAL A 50 -25.70 23.99 -12.63
CA VAL A 50 -24.57 24.38 -11.77
C VAL A 50 -24.66 23.71 -10.41
N LEU A 51 -25.83 23.73 -9.76
CA LEU A 51 -26.02 23.10 -8.45
C LEU A 51 -25.75 21.60 -8.49
N GLN A 52 -26.24 20.90 -9.51
CA GLN A 52 -25.98 19.47 -9.67
C GLN A 52 -24.50 19.16 -9.88
N ARG A 53 -23.83 19.95 -10.71
CA ARG A 53 -22.39 19.78 -10.95
C ARG A 53 -21.57 19.99 -9.68
N THR A 54 -21.88 21.04 -8.91
CA THR A 54 -21.17 21.32 -7.66
C THR A 54 -21.35 20.18 -6.66
N GLN A 55 -22.59 19.70 -6.46
CA GLN A 55 -22.86 18.57 -5.56
C GLN A 55 -22.17 17.28 -6.00
N ALA A 56 -22.21 16.95 -7.29
CA ALA A 56 -21.53 15.78 -7.82
C ALA A 56 -20.00 15.88 -7.65
N GLN A 57 -19.44 17.08 -7.84
CA GLN A 57 -18.02 17.32 -7.69
C GLN A 57 -17.56 17.24 -6.23
N GLU A 58 -18.36 17.74 -5.28
CA GLU A 58 -18.12 17.58 -3.85
C GLU A 58 -18.17 16.11 -3.44
N ALA A 59 -19.19 15.36 -3.88
CA ALA A 59 -19.32 13.94 -3.59
C ALA A 59 -18.13 13.11 -4.14
N ILE A 60 -17.69 13.41 -5.37
CA ILE A 60 -16.50 12.77 -5.96
C ILE A 60 -15.23 13.13 -5.18
N ARG A 61 -15.10 14.39 -4.75
CA ARG A 61 -13.94 14.82 -3.96
C ARG A 61 -13.86 14.07 -2.63
N GLU A 62 -14.97 14.02 -1.89
CA GLU A 62 -15.05 13.28 -0.62
C GLU A 62 -14.76 11.79 -0.82
N LEU A 63 -15.28 11.19 -1.90
CA LEU A 63 -15.00 9.79 -2.21
C LEU A 63 -13.51 9.55 -2.50
N ASN A 64 -12.88 10.42 -3.29
CA ASN A 64 -11.45 10.32 -3.60
C ASN A 64 -10.58 10.49 -2.35
N GLU A 65 -10.88 11.47 -1.49
CA GLU A 65 -10.15 11.70 -0.24
C GLU A 65 -10.23 10.47 0.68
N ASN A 66 -11.41 9.88 0.82
CA ASN A 66 -11.59 8.65 1.60
C ASN A 66 -10.86 7.46 0.99
N LEU A 67 -10.92 7.30 -0.34
CA LEU A 67 -10.23 6.22 -1.04
C LEU A 67 -8.71 6.36 -0.91
N GLU A 68 -8.17 7.57 -1.01
CA GLU A 68 -6.73 7.83 -0.81
C GLU A 68 -6.30 7.44 0.60
N LEU A 69 -7.08 7.79 1.62
CA LEU A 69 -6.81 7.38 3.01
C LEU A 69 -6.86 5.86 3.17
N GLU A 70 -7.85 5.19 2.59
CA GLU A 70 -7.97 3.73 2.65
C GLU A 70 -6.79 3.05 1.94
N VAL A 71 -6.43 3.50 0.74
CA VAL A 71 -5.28 2.99 -0.01
C VAL A 71 -3.98 3.19 0.78
N GLN A 72 -3.78 4.35 1.39
CA GLN A 72 -2.59 4.58 2.24
C GLN A 72 -2.54 3.63 3.43
N ASN A 73 -3.66 3.43 4.13
CA ASN A 73 -3.73 2.52 5.27
C ASN A 73 -3.45 1.07 4.85
N ARG A 74 -4.08 0.61 3.77
CA ARG A 74 -3.85 -0.73 3.21
C ARG A 74 -2.41 -0.94 2.76
N THR A 75 -1.80 0.08 2.16
CA THR A 75 -0.40 0.02 1.73
C THR A 75 0.53 -0.16 2.93
N LYS A 76 0.31 0.59 4.02
CA LYS A 76 1.08 0.43 5.26
C LYS A 76 0.90 -0.95 5.90
N GLU A 77 -0.33 -1.47 5.95
CA GLU A 77 -0.61 -2.82 6.45
C GLU A 77 0.14 -3.89 5.64
N LEU A 78 0.13 -3.75 4.30
CA LEU A 78 0.84 -4.64 3.38
C LEU A 78 2.37 -4.56 3.56
N GLU A 79 2.92 -3.37 3.69
CA GLU A 79 4.35 -3.16 3.92
C GLU A 79 4.80 -3.76 5.27
N GLU A 80 4.01 -3.60 6.32
CA GLU A 80 4.27 -4.20 7.62
C GLU A 80 4.19 -5.74 7.54
N ALA A 81 3.13 -6.29 6.92
CA ALA A 81 2.99 -7.73 6.74
C ALA A 81 4.13 -8.32 5.90
N ASN A 82 4.54 -7.64 4.82
CA ASN A 82 5.67 -8.05 4.02
C ASN A 82 6.98 -8.01 4.82
N ARG A 83 7.21 -6.96 5.60
CA ARG A 83 8.39 -6.88 6.46
C ARG A 83 8.41 -8.02 7.48
N GLN A 84 7.26 -8.34 8.07
CA GLN A 84 7.14 -9.48 8.99
C GLN A 84 7.38 -10.80 8.26
N LEU A 85 6.86 -11.00 7.05
CA LEU A 85 7.13 -12.18 6.24
C LEU A 85 8.61 -12.28 5.84
N GLU A 86 9.27 -11.17 5.51
CA GLU A 86 10.69 -11.13 5.22
C GLU A 86 11.53 -11.49 6.44
N VAL A 87 11.13 -11.02 7.63
CA VAL A 87 11.75 -11.39 8.92
C VAL A 87 11.46 -12.85 9.29
N LEU A 88 10.31 -13.40 8.93
CA LEU A 88 9.97 -14.81 9.17
C LEU A 88 10.66 -15.74 8.15
N SER A 89 10.96 -15.25 6.95
CA SER A 89 11.67 -15.99 5.89
C SER A 89 13.18 -15.84 6.04
N LYS A 90 13.70 -16.20 7.22
CA LYS A 90 15.13 -16.18 7.55
C LYS A 90 15.87 -17.47 7.21
N LEU A 91 15.18 -18.49 6.70
CA LEU A 91 15.78 -19.79 6.40
C LEU A 91 16.01 -19.97 4.89
N ASP A 92 17.09 -20.65 4.53
CA ASP A 92 17.35 -21.12 3.18
C ASP A 92 16.42 -22.31 2.87
N PRO A 93 15.66 -22.27 1.76
CA PRO A 93 14.67 -23.30 1.47
C PRO A 93 15.28 -24.69 1.19
N LEU A 94 16.54 -24.75 0.74
CA LEU A 94 17.21 -26.02 0.43
C LEU A 94 17.84 -26.63 1.69
N THR A 95 18.69 -25.88 2.37
CA THR A 95 19.51 -26.38 3.48
C THR A 95 18.87 -26.20 4.86
N ARG A 96 17.82 -25.38 4.98
CA ARG A 96 17.14 -24.99 6.23
C ARG A 96 17.99 -24.21 7.23
N LEU A 97 19.25 -23.95 6.91
CA LEU A 97 20.10 -22.99 7.63
C LEU A 97 19.56 -21.56 7.51
N GLY A 98 20.16 -20.61 8.24
CA GLY A 98 19.90 -19.19 8.00
C GLY A 98 20.16 -18.83 6.54
N ASN A 99 19.43 -17.87 5.99
CA ASN A 99 19.76 -17.28 4.70
C ASN A 99 20.50 -15.95 4.92
N ARG A 100 20.85 -15.28 3.82
CA ARG A 100 21.49 -13.95 3.87
C ARG A 100 20.77 -12.95 4.79
N ARG A 101 19.43 -12.98 4.86
CA ARG A 101 18.65 -12.09 5.75
C ARG A 101 18.83 -12.44 7.23
N MET A 102 18.98 -13.72 7.57
CA MET A 102 19.33 -14.14 8.94
C MET A 102 20.70 -13.59 9.33
N LEU A 103 21.69 -13.73 8.45
CA LEU A 103 23.03 -13.22 8.69
C LEU A 103 23.02 -11.70 8.94
N GLU A 104 22.37 -10.93 8.06
CA GLU A 104 22.25 -9.48 8.22
C GLU A 104 21.57 -9.10 9.54
N HIS A 105 20.49 -9.80 9.91
CA HIS A 105 19.78 -9.58 11.16
C HIS A 105 20.65 -9.85 12.39
N VAL A 106 21.41 -10.94 12.38
CA VAL A 106 22.31 -11.31 13.47
C VAL A 106 23.47 -10.32 13.58
N MET A 107 24.07 -9.92 12.46
CA MET A 107 25.13 -8.90 12.42
C MET A 107 24.64 -7.55 12.94
N GLN A 108 23.44 -7.11 12.55
CA GLN A 108 22.84 -5.88 13.07
C GLN A 108 22.63 -5.94 14.59
N LYS A 109 22.17 -7.08 15.12
CA LYS A 109 22.02 -7.29 16.57
C LYS A 109 23.36 -7.14 17.29
N TYR A 110 24.44 -7.73 16.75
CA TYR A 110 25.78 -7.59 17.32
C TYR A 110 26.33 -6.16 17.23
N CYS A 111 26.08 -5.45 16.13
CA CYS A 111 26.51 -4.05 15.97
C CYS A 111 25.70 -3.05 16.80
N ALA A 112 24.44 -3.35 17.12
CA ALA A 112 23.54 -2.47 17.88
C ALA A 112 23.66 -2.63 19.40
N LEU A 113 24.40 -3.64 19.87
CA LEU A 113 24.76 -3.78 21.28
C LEU A 113 25.75 -2.65 21.64
N ASP A 114 25.21 -1.53 22.13
CA ASP A 114 25.98 -0.51 22.85
C ASP A 114 26.52 -1.17 24.12
N CYS A 115 27.75 -1.65 24.09
CA CYS A 115 28.38 -2.25 25.24
C CYS A 115 29.65 -1.47 25.61
N GLU A 116 29.67 -1.02 26.86
CA GLU A 116 30.87 -0.53 27.56
C GLU A 116 31.99 -1.59 27.62
N GLU A 117 31.67 -2.85 27.33
CA GLU A 117 32.62 -3.95 27.08
C GLU A 117 32.57 -4.39 25.61
N ALA A 118 33.73 -4.43 24.95
CA ALA A 118 33.83 -4.86 23.55
C ALA A 118 33.41 -6.33 23.39
N MET A 119 32.23 -6.57 22.81
CA MET A 119 31.80 -7.89 22.37
C MET A 119 32.70 -8.36 21.21
N SER A 120 33.38 -9.49 21.41
CA SER A 120 34.17 -10.14 20.36
C SER A 120 33.32 -11.21 19.68
N PHE A 121 33.18 -11.13 18.36
CA PHE A 121 32.52 -12.17 17.55
C PHE A 121 33.49 -12.72 16.50
N GLY A 122 33.26 -13.97 16.11
CA GLY A 122 33.96 -14.62 14.99
C GLY A 122 33.05 -14.74 13.78
N LEU A 123 33.64 -14.67 12.59
CA LEU A 123 32.96 -14.97 11.33
C LEU A 123 33.80 -15.99 10.57
N ILE A 124 33.16 -17.05 10.09
CA ILE A 124 33.78 -18.04 9.22
C ILE A 124 33.09 -17.92 7.87
N LEU A 125 33.86 -17.84 6.79
CA LEU A 125 33.33 -17.92 5.42
C LEU A 125 33.77 -19.27 4.86
N ILE A 126 32.82 -20.06 4.38
CA ILE A 126 33.02 -21.41 3.86
C ILE A 126 32.59 -21.40 2.40
N ASP A 127 33.47 -21.87 1.52
CA ASP A 127 33.19 -22.12 0.11
C ASP A 127 33.44 -23.61 -0.19
N ILE A 128 32.63 -24.22 -1.07
CA ILE A 128 32.83 -25.62 -1.45
C ILE A 128 33.71 -25.69 -2.69
N ASP A 129 34.94 -26.13 -2.49
CA ASP A 129 35.92 -26.28 -3.56
C ASP A 129 35.37 -27.08 -4.75
N HIS A 130 35.53 -26.50 -5.95
CA HIS A 130 35.19 -27.14 -7.22
C HIS A 130 33.70 -27.55 -7.36
N PHE A 131 32.76 -26.91 -6.65
CA PHE A 131 31.34 -27.26 -6.71
C PHE A 131 30.75 -27.18 -8.14
N GLY A 132 31.20 -26.20 -8.94
CA GLY A 132 30.82 -26.13 -10.37
C GLY A 132 31.24 -27.36 -11.18
N LEU A 133 32.42 -27.94 -10.94
CA LEU A 133 32.87 -29.18 -11.59
C LEU A 133 32.06 -30.38 -11.11
N PHE A 134 31.73 -30.43 -9.82
CA PHE A 134 30.86 -31.45 -9.25
C PHE A 134 29.48 -31.44 -9.93
N ASN A 135 28.86 -30.27 -10.05
CA ASN A 135 27.56 -30.10 -10.73
C ASN A 135 27.63 -30.49 -12.21
N ASN A 136 28.72 -30.15 -12.91
CA ASN A 136 28.88 -30.53 -14.31
C ASN A 136 28.99 -32.05 -14.50
N HIS A 137 29.54 -32.77 -13.51
CA HIS A 137 29.72 -34.22 -13.59
C HIS A 137 28.50 -35.01 -13.10
N TYR A 138 27.91 -34.61 -11.96
CA TYR A 138 26.82 -35.35 -11.29
C TYR A 138 25.44 -34.74 -11.49
N GLY A 139 25.35 -33.51 -12.01
CA GLY A 139 24.11 -32.77 -12.20
C GLY A 139 23.71 -31.95 -10.97
N HIS A 140 22.90 -30.91 -11.19
CA HIS A 140 22.47 -29.98 -10.15
C HIS A 140 21.68 -30.64 -9.01
N LEU A 141 20.91 -31.70 -9.29
CA LEU A 141 20.15 -32.41 -8.26
C LEU A 141 21.09 -33.05 -7.22
N GLU A 142 22.19 -33.66 -7.66
CA GLU A 142 23.19 -34.22 -6.75
C GLU A 142 23.96 -33.11 -6.01
N GLY A 143 24.18 -31.97 -6.68
CA GLY A 143 24.69 -30.76 -6.04
C GLY A 143 23.81 -30.28 -4.89
N ASP A 144 22.50 -30.23 -5.11
CA ASP A 144 21.53 -29.85 -4.09
C ASP A 144 21.54 -30.83 -2.90
N ILE A 145 21.67 -32.14 -3.17
CA ILE A 145 21.83 -33.15 -2.13
C ILE A 145 23.12 -32.95 -1.34
N ALA A 146 24.23 -32.63 -2.01
CA ALA A 146 25.50 -32.33 -1.35
C ALA A 146 25.38 -31.10 -0.44
N LEU A 147 24.74 -30.02 -0.92
CA LEU A 147 24.48 -28.81 -0.13
C LEU A 147 23.59 -29.08 1.08
N MET A 148 22.52 -29.89 0.93
CA MET A 148 21.67 -30.30 2.05
C MET A 148 22.46 -31.08 3.11
N ARG A 149 23.36 -31.97 2.69
CA ARG A 149 24.21 -32.74 3.63
C ARG A 149 25.19 -31.84 4.36
N ILE A 150 25.83 -30.91 3.66
CA ILE A 150 26.74 -29.93 4.26
C ILE A 150 25.98 -29.05 5.25
N GLY A 151 24.82 -28.53 4.86
CA GLY A 151 23.97 -27.74 5.76
C GLY A 151 23.62 -28.48 7.04
N ASN A 152 23.24 -29.75 6.93
CA ASN A 152 22.95 -30.61 8.08
C ASN A 152 24.19 -30.82 8.97
N ILE A 153 25.38 -31.04 8.39
CA ILE A 153 26.63 -31.14 9.15
C ILE A 153 26.92 -29.84 9.92
N LEU A 154 26.77 -28.69 9.27
CA LEU A 154 26.98 -27.38 9.90
C LEU A 154 25.99 -27.15 11.06
N GLU A 155 24.70 -27.45 10.85
CA GLU A 155 23.66 -27.33 11.89
C GLU A 155 23.98 -28.17 13.13
N HIS A 156 24.50 -29.39 12.96
CA HIS A 156 24.90 -30.25 14.09
C HIS A 156 26.12 -29.73 14.87
N HIS A 157 26.87 -28.79 14.29
CA HIS A 157 28.01 -28.16 14.92
C HIS A 157 27.69 -26.82 15.60
N THR A 158 26.47 -26.32 15.46
CA THR A 158 25.96 -25.17 16.23
C THR A 158 25.68 -25.62 17.67
N LYS A 159 26.42 -25.08 18.64
CA LYS A 159 26.38 -25.53 20.04
C LYS A 159 25.61 -24.58 20.95
N ASP A 160 25.67 -23.28 20.67
CA ASP A 160 25.07 -22.23 21.50
C ASP A 160 23.96 -21.51 20.74
N GLU A 161 23.00 -20.92 21.47
CA GLU A 161 21.87 -20.17 20.88
C GLU A 161 22.31 -18.92 20.09
N ASP A 162 23.53 -18.46 20.33
CA ASP A 162 24.13 -17.28 19.69
C ASP A 162 25.00 -17.62 18.47
N GLU A 163 25.23 -18.91 18.20
CA GLU A 163 25.90 -19.40 16.99
C GLU A 163 24.85 -19.66 15.90
N VAL A 164 25.15 -19.25 14.66
CA VAL A 164 24.27 -19.49 13.52
C VAL A 164 25.09 -19.77 12.28
N PHE A 165 24.70 -20.78 11.51
CA PHE A 165 25.16 -20.96 10.14
C PHE A 165 24.11 -20.47 9.16
N CYS A 166 24.56 -19.78 8.13
CA CYS A 166 23.77 -19.22 7.06
C CYS A 166 24.32 -19.65 5.70
N ARG A 167 23.45 -20.01 4.75
CA ARG A 167 23.80 -20.10 3.34
C ARG A 167 23.54 -18.76 2.66
N ILE A 168 24.59 -18.10 2.19
CA ILE A 168 24.49 -16.73 1.65
C ILE A 168 24.26 -16.69 0.13
N GLY A 169 24.53 -17.79 -0.58
CA GLY A 169 24.24 -17.97 -2.01
C GLY A 169 25.04 -19.13 -2.61
N GLY A 170 24.49 -19.82 -3.61
CA GLY A 170 25.22 -20.89 -4.31
C GLY A 170 25.76 -21.96 -3.36
N GLU A 171 27.07 -22.10 -3.34
CA GLU A 171 27.87 -23.00 -2.50
C GLU A 171 28.49 -22.33 -1.26
N GLU A 172 28.21 -21.05 -1.04
CA GLU A 172 28.82 -20.25 0.02
C GLU A 172 27.99 -20.29 1.32
N PHE A 173 28.67 -20.59 2.43
CA PHE A 173 28.13 -20.58 3.79
C PHE A 173 28.92 -19.65 4.69
N VAL A 174 28.24 -19.15 5.73
CA VAL A 174 28.79 -18.27 6.77
C VAL A 174 28.36 -18.78 8.14
#